data_AF-A0A392V6I8-F1
#
_entry.id   AF-A0A392V6I8-F1
#
_cell.length_a   1.000
_cell.length_b   1.000
_cell.length_c   1.000
_cell.angle_alpha   90.00
_cell.angle_beta   90.00
_cell.angle_gamma   90.00
#
_symmetry.space_group_name_H-M   'P 1'
#
loop_
_entity.id
_entity.type
_entity.pdbx_description
1 polymer ?
#
loop_
_entity_poly.entity_id
_entity_poly.type
_entity_poly.pdbx_seq_one_letter_code
_entity_poly.pdbx_strand_id
1 'polypeptide(L)' 'MPFNDLETAVFAHLRVSPSQLHPNSMAFLRAFEVTPGYLEIVPTLKMFFHAFGLQR' A
#
# COMPACT_ATOMS: atom_id res chain seq x y z
N MET A 1 14.54 -3.95 6.03
CA MET A 1 13.37 -3.46 6.80
C MET A 1 12.25 -4.45 6.60
N PRO A 2 11.58 -4.94 7.66
CA PRO A 2 10.41 -5.81 7.51
C PRO A 2 9.28 -5.07 6.79
N PHE A 3 8.38 -5.81 6.16
CA PHE A 3 7.13 -5.25 5.62
C PHE A 3 6.21 -4.82 6.77
N ASN A 4 5.48 -3.74 6.59
CA ASN A 4 4.48 -3.29 7.56
C ASN A 4 3.09 -3.89 7.28
N ASP A 5 2.13 -3.52 8.12
CA ASP A 5 0.77 -4.04 8.07
C ASP A 5 0.05 -3.68 6.77
N LEU A 6 0.22 -2.44 6.26
CA LEU A 6 -0.41 -2.01 5.00
C LEU A 6 0.16 -2.79 3.82
N GLU A 7 1.48 -2.93 3.74
CA GLU A 7 2.14 -3.67 2.67
C GLU A 7 1.69 -5.12 2.64
N THR A 8 1.70 -5.76 3.82
CA THR A 8 1.24 -7.14 3.98
C THR A 8 -0.22 -7.29 3.56
N ALA A 9 -1.08 -6.34 3.93
CA ALA A 9 -2.47 -6.33 3.52
C ALA A 9 -2.65 -6.15 2.01
N VAL A 10 -1.84 -5.30 1.37
CA VAL A 10 -1.87 -5.11 -0.10
C VAL A 10 -1.43 -6.38 -0.82
N PHE A 11 -0.32 -7.01 -0.40
CA PHE A 11 0.14 -8.27 -0.98
C PHE A 11 -0.90 -9.38 -0.83
N ALA A 12 -1.51 -9.51 0.35
CA ALA A 12 -2.55 -10.48 0.62
C ALA A 12 -3.80 -10.23 -0.24
N HIS A 13 -4.22 -8.96 -0.39
CA HIS A 13 -5.39 -8.60 -1.18
C HIS A 13 -5.19 -8.89 -2.67
N LEU A 14 -4.01 -8.56 -3.21
CA LEU A 14 -3.66 -8.79 -4.61
C LEU A 14 -3.26 -10.26 -4.88
N ARG A 15 -3.04 -11.06 -3.84
CA ARG A 15 -2.55 -12.45 -3.91
C ARG A 15 -1.22 -12.56 -4.66
N VAL A 16 -0.31 -11.62 -4.40
CA VAL A 16 1.02 -11.57 -5.01
C VAL A 16 2.12 -11.62 -3.95
N SER A 17 3.28 -12.16 -4.30
CA SER A 17 4.49 -12.00 -3.51
C SER A 17 5.07 -10.59 -3.69
N PRO A 18 5.89 -10.09 -2.74
CA PRO A 18 6.53 -8.79 -2.88
C PRO A 18 7.34 -8.62 -4.19
N SER A 19 7.95 -9.71 -4.67
CA SER A 19 8.74 -9.72 -5.91
C SER A 19 7.90 -9.63 -7.19
N GLN A 20 6.60 -9.90 -7.12
CA GLN A 20 5.69 -9.78 -8.28
C GLN A 20 5.15 -8.35 -8.45
N LEU A 21 5.27 -7.50 -7.43
CA LEU A 21 4.84 -6.11 -7.52
C LEU A 21 5.91 -5.30 -8.28
N HIS A 22 5.49 -4.54 -9.30
CA HIS A 22 6.41 -3.70 -10.06
C HIS A 22 7.12 -2.70 -9.13
N PRO A 23 8.44 -2.43 -9.30
CA PRO A 23 9.18 -1.52 -8.41
C PRO A 23 8.53 -0.15 -8.21
N ASN A 24 7.93 0.42 -9.27
CA ASN A 24 7.19 1.69 -9.15
C ASN A 24 5.95 1.55 -8.24
N SER A 25 5.20 0.46 -8.34
CA SER A 25 4.04 0.19 -7.49
C SER A 25 4.46 0.01 -6.03
N MET A 26 5.60 -0.62 -5.79
CA MET A 26 6.19 -0.71 -4.45
C MET A 26 6.58 0.66 -3.90
N ALA A 27 7.17 1.53 -4.73
CA ALA A 27 7.49 2.90 -4.34
C ALA A 27 6.23 3.71 -4.00
N PHE A 28 5.15 3.57 -4.77
CA PHE A 28 3.87 4.21 -4.45
C PHE A 28 3.26 3.73 -3.13
N LEU A 29 3.34 2.43 -2.86
CA LEU A 29 2.88 1.84 -1.61
C LEU A 29 3.62 2.42 -0.39
N ARG A 30 4.94 2.56 -0.48
CA ARG A 30 5.77 3.19 0.54
C ARG A 30 5.49 4.69 0.69
N ALA A 31 5.39 5.41 -0.42
CA ALA A 31 5.14 6.85 -0.40
C ALA A 31 3.74 7.17 0.18
N PHE A 32 2.75 6.33 -0.09
CA PHE A 32 1.40 6.49 0.42
C PHE A 32 1.37 6.57 1.94
N GLU A 33 2.22 5.84 2.67
CA GLU A 33 2.21 5.82 4.14
C GLU A 33 2.58 7.16 4.78
N VAL A 34 3.32 8.00 4.07
CA VAL A 34 3.76 9.31 4.58
C VAL A 34 2.57 10.22 4.83
N THR A 35 1.55 10.20 3.97
CA THR A 35 0.39 11.11 4.08
C THR A 35 -0.52 10.77 5.27
N PRO A 36 -0.98 9.51 5.47
CA PRO A 36 -1.72 9.11 6.66
C PRO A 36 -0.93 9.30 7.94
N GLY A 37 0.38 9.01 7.92
CA GLY A 37 1.26 9.24 9.06
C GLY A 37 1.33 10.72 9.46
N TYR A 38 1.40 11.64 8.48
CA TYR A 38 1.35 13.08 8.74
C TYR A 38 -0.01 13.56 9.26
N LEU A 39 -1.10 12.95 8.79
CA LEU A 39 -2.47 13.28 9.22
C LEU A 39 -2.88 12.59 10.54
N GLU A 40 -1.98 11.81 11.14
CA GLU A 40 -2.25 11.00 12.35
C GLU A 40 -3.43 10.03 12.19
N ILE A 41 -3.63 9.52 10.97
CA ILE A 41 -4.66 8.52 10.66
C ILE A 41 -4.03 7.19 10.26
N VAL A 42 -4.73 6.10 10.57
CA VAL A 42 -4.28 4.76 10.21
C VAL A 42 -4.46 4.55 8.70
N PRO A 43 -3.39 4.27 7.93
CA PRO A 43 -3.54 3.93 6.52
C PRO A 43 -4.36 2.65 6.38
N THR A 44 -5.32 2.64 5.46
CA THR A 44 -6.13 1.44 5.18
C THR A 44 -6.01 1.01 3.74
N LEU A 45 -6.24 -0.28 3.50
CA LEU A 45 -6.31 -0.87 2.17
C LEU A 45 -7.29 -0.09 1.27
N LYS A 46 -8.50 0.20 1.78
CA LYS A 46 -9.52 0.93 1.00
C LYS A 46 -9.03 2.30 0.56
N MET A 47 -8.34 3.03 1.44
CA MET A 47 -7.81 4.36 1.12
C MET A 47 -6.72 4.29 0.05
N PHE A 48 -5.82 3.31 0.13
CA PHE A 48 -4.80 3.09 -0.88
C PHE A 48 -5.43 2.86 -2.26
N PHE A 49 -6.35 1.90 -2.37
CA PHE A 49 -7.00 1.59 -3.66
C PHE A 49 -7.83 2.76 -4.18
N HIS A 50 -8.47 3.53 -3.29
CA HIS A 50 -9.20 4.73 -3.68
C HIS A 50 -8.27 5.83 -4.22
N ALA A 51 -7.17 6.12 -3.52
CA ALA A 51 -6.21 7.16 -3.88
C ALA A 51 -5.56 6.93 -5.25
N PHE A 52 -5.35 5.66 -5.63
CA PHE A 52 -4.75 5.28 -6.91
C PHE A 52 -5.76 4.86 -7.98
N GLY A 53 -7.07 5.00 -7.74
CA GLY A 53 -8.10 4.62 -8.72
C GLY A 53 -8.06 3.12 -9.08
N LEU A 54 -7.60 2.27 -8.17
CA LEU A 54 -7.48 0.82 -8.36
C LEU A 54 -8.79 0.07 -8.03
N GLN A 55 -9.85 0.80 -7.71
CA GLN A 55 -11.19 0.28 -7.44
C GLN A 55 -11.92 0.13 -8.78
N ARG A 56 -12.42 -1.07 -9.06
CA ARG A 56 -13.24 -1.36 -10.25
C ARG A 56 -14.67 -0.91 -10.05
#